data_AF-A0A2G8L858-F1
#
_entry.id   AF-A0A2G8L858-F1
#
_cell.length_a   1.000
_cell.length_b   1.000
_cell.length_c   1.000
_cell.angle_alpha   90.00
_cell.angle_beta   90.00
_cell.angle_gamma   90.00
#
_symmetry.space_group_name_H-M   'P 1'
#
loop_
_entity.id
_entity.type
_entity.pdbx_description
1 polymer ?
#
loop_
_entity_poly.entity_id
_entity_poly.type
_entity_poly.pdbx_seq_one_letter_code
_entity_poly.pdbx_strand_id
1 'polypeptide(L)'
;MRHIHLSAYVFFFTERKENTFFVIMNYVLLSSAFLAVSAVITSYIFFVMNHDFAPSSIFKIVFVGFAAGVSCTLGLVFLFISTQPVSRHFDAKRAFIHFLLEYGLRLYGKRHKARFDVSCERPRETQEILLQTFLKGARETTYVRENNISEVCDLADLKRKHKLTDYEHYKTYVDRTAKGERNVLVSGVPERLVLTSGTTGTGKLIPIKDLQTRSGEPFILMNAIVDECFPALRRMQPKLFLFCLPSLSKSEGGIDITSLSYLPKGAEFGFVGYVHHLYPTS
;
A
#
# COMPACT_ATOMS: atom_id res chain seq x y z
N MET A 1 -24.66 22.71 -13.06
CA MET A 1 -24.35 21.33 -12.63
C MET A 1 -23.36 21.41 -11.49
N ARG A 2 -23.67 20.80 -10.33
CA ARG A 2 -22.86 20.94 -9.11
C ARG A 2 -21.55 20.17 -9.26
N HIS A 3 -20.44 20.90 -9.22
CA HIS A 3 -19.11 20.34 -9.08
C HIS A 3 -18.97 19.69 -7.71
N ILE A 4 -18.75 18.38 -7.69
CA ILE A 4 -18.28 17.67 -6.49
C ILE A 4 -16.85 17.23 -6.78
N HIS A 5 -15.90 18.11 -6.50
CA HIS A 5 -14.51 17.73 -6.31
C HIS A 5 -14.39 17.12 -4.92
N LEU A 6 -14.61 15.81 -4.81
CA LEU A 6 -14.28 15.04 -3.61
C LEU A 6 -13.05 14.19 -3.92
N SER A 7 -11.88 14.81 -3.76
CA SER A 7 -10.62 14.11 -3.56
C SER A 7 -10.74 13.25 -2.29
N ALA A 8 -10.10 12.08 -2.26
CA ALA A 8 -10.21 11.16 -1.14
C ALA A 8 -9.81 11.83 0.19
N TYR A 9 -10.72 11.85 1.17
CA TYR A 9 -10.45 12.32 2.52
C TYR A 9 -10.27 11.12 3.45
N VAL A 10 -9.23 11.17 4.27
CA VAL A 10 -8.99 10.21 5.35
C VAL A 10 -9.45 10.86 6.65
N PHE A 11 -10.46 10.28 7.29
CA PHE A 11 -10.95 10.75 8.59
C PHE A 11 -10.47 9.81 9.70
N PHE A 12 -9.91 10.41 10.76
CA PHE A 12 -9.55 9.72 11.99
C PHE A 12 -10.65 9.97 13.03
N PHE A 13 -11.43 8.94 13.36
CA PHE A 13 -12.42 9.02 14.44
C PHE A 13 -11.77 8.61 15.77
N THR A 14 -12.03 9.37 16.83
CA THR A 14 -11.68 8.99 18.20
C THR A 14 -12.97 8.76 18.98
N GLU A 15 -13.25 7.51 19.36
CA GLU A 15 -14.48 7.13 20.07
C GLU A 15 -14.41 7.38 21.59
N ARG A 16 -15.57 7.65 22.22
CA ARG A 16 -15.72 7.94 23.66
C ARG A 16 -15.48 6.69 24.54
N LYS A 17 -14.96 6.90 25.76
CA LYS A 17 -14.39 5.90 26.69
C LYS A 17 -15.35 4.85 27.31
N GLU A 18 -16.66 4.96 27.14
CA GLU A 18 -17.62 4.32 28.07
C GLU A 18 -17.79 2.79 27.93
N ASN A 19 -17.29 2.15 26.85
CA ASN A 19 -17.39 0.69 26.63
C ASN A 19 -16.03 -0.01 26.39
N THR A 20 -14.90 0.64 26.70
CA THR A 20 -13.56 0.12 26.39
C THR A 20 -13.12 -1.02 27.32
N PHE A 21 -13.66 -1.09 28.54
CA PHE A 21 -13.24 -2.08 29.55
C PHE A 21 -13.48 -3.52 29.13
N PHE A 22 -14.68 -3.86 28.67
CA PHE A 22 -15.03 -5.23 28.23
C PHE A 22 -14.19 -5.68 27.03
N VAL A 23 -13.92 -4.76 26.10
CA VAL A 23 -13.10 -5.04 24.91
C VAL A 23 -11.66 -5.34 25.33
N ILE A 24 -11.08 -4.53 26.22
CA ILE A 24 -9.73 -4.77 26.77
C ILE A 24 -9.68 -6.10 27.52
N MET A 25 -10.69 -6.39 28.36
CA MET A 25 -10.75 -7.61 29.15
C MET A 25 -10.68 -8.87 28.27
N ASN A 26 -11.36 -8.88 27.12
CA ASN A 26 -11.31 -10.00 26.18
C ASN A 26 -9.89 -10.28 25.68
N TYR A 27 -9.11 -9.23 25.38
CA TYR A 27 -7.72 -9.40 24.94
C TYR A 27 -6.79 -9.81 26.09
N VAL A 28 -7.03 -9.32 27.30
CA VAL A 28 -6.30 -9.76 28.50
C VAL A 28 -6.54 -11.23 28.78
N LEU A 29 -7.80 -11.69 28.76
CA LEU A 29 -8.14 -13.10 28.96
C LEU A 29 -7.51 -13.99 27.88
N LEU A 30 -7.56 -13.55 26.61
CA LEU A 30 -6.94 -14.27 25.51
C LEU A 30 -5.41 -14.35 25.66
N SER A 31 -4.78 -13.24 26.07
CA SER A 31 -3.36 -13.19 26.41
C SER A 31 -3.01 -14.18 27.53
N SER A 32 -3.74 -14.15 28.64
CA SER A 32 -3.55 -15.07 29.77
C SER A 32 -3.70 -16.53 29.36
N ALA A 33 -4.67 -16.86 28.51
CA ALA A 33 -4.86 -18.21 28.00
C ALA A 33 -3.64 -18.68 27.17
N PHE A 34 -3.14 -17.86 26.24
CA PHE A 34 -1.97 -18.21 25.44
C PHE A 34 -0.68 -18.33 26.27
N LEU A 35 -0.49 -17.46 27.26
CA LEU A 35 0.66 -17.53 28.17
C LEU A 35 0.57 -18.77 29.08
N ALA A 36 -0.62 -19.12 29.57
CA ALA A 36 -0.84 -20.34 30.36
C ALA A 36 -0.55 -21.60 29.53
N VAL A 37 -1.03 -21.67 28.28
CA VAL A 37 -0.72 -22.78 27.36
C VAL A 37 0.79 -22.87 27.13
N SER A 38 1.48 -21.75 26.91
CA SER A 38 2.93 -21.73 26.76
C SER A 38 3.64 -22.29 28.00
N ALA A 39 3.24 -21.85 29.20
CA ALA A 39 3.81 -22.32 30.46
C ALA A 39 3.60 -23.83 30.69
N VAL A 40 2.41 -24.35 30.39
CA VAL A 40 2.11 -25.78 30.48
C VAL A 40 3.00 -26.57 29.52
N ILE A 41 3.12 -26.12 28.27
CA ILE A 41 3.97 -26.79 27.27
C ILE A 41 5.44 -26.78 27.70
N THR A 42 5.97 -25.64 28.16
CA THR A 42 7.34 -25.55 28.65
C THR A 42 7.57 -26.44 29.87
N SER A 43 6.60 -26.51 30.80
CA SER A 43 6.68 -27.40 31.96
C SER A 43 6.70 -28.88 31.55
N TYR A 44 5.90 -29.25 30.55
CA TYR A 44 5.92 -30.60 29.97
C TYR A 44 7.28 -30.93 29.33
N ILE A 45 7.85 -30.02 28.53
CA ILE A 45 9.19 -30.21 27.95
C ILE A 45 10.22 -30.43 29.04
N PHE A 46 10.20 -29.61 30.09
CA PHE A 46 11.13 -29.74 31.21
C PHE A 46 10.97 -31.08 31.92
N PHE A 47 9.73 -31.55 32.13
CA PHE A 47 9.47 -32.87 32.70
C PHE A 47 10.06 -34.01 31.83
N VAL A 48 9.80 -34.00 30.52
CA VAL A 48 10.31 -35.02 29.59
C VAL A 48 11.84 -35.02 29.56
N MET A 49 12.47 -33.85 29.60
CA MET A 49 13.93 -33.74 29.61
C MET A 49 14.57 -34.30 30.89
N ASN A 50 13.88 -34.24 32.03
CA ASN A 50 14.41 -34.70 33.32
C ASN A 50 14.09 -36.18 33.65
N HIS A 51 13.06 -36.77 33.03
CA HIS A 51 12.60 -38.13 33.36
C HIS A 51 12.70 -39.14 32.20
N ASP A 52 12.42 -38.74 30.96
CA ASP A 52 12.23 -39.65 29.82
C ASP A 52 12.99 -39.20 28.55
N PHE A 53 14.21 -38.68 28.73
CA PHE A 53 14.99 -38.15 27.61
C PHE A 53 15.61 -39.27 26.75
N ALA A 54 14.94 -39.59 25.63
CA ALA A 54 15.47 -40.43 24.56
C ALA A 54 15.93 -39.59 23.35
N PRO A 55 17.01 -39.98 22.63
CA PRO A 55 17.46 -39.25 21.44
C PRO A 55 16.39 -39.10 20.34
N SER A 56 15.47 -40.07 20.22
CA SER A 56 14.33 -40.02 19.30
C SER A 56 13.28 -38.96 19.66
N SER A 57 13.32 -38.42 20.89
CA SER A 57 12.43 -37.37 21.39
C SER A 57 12.90 -35.96 21.04
N ILE A 58 14.13 -35.79 20.53
CA ILE A 58 14.70 -34.46 20.21
C ILE A 58 13.81 -33.69 19.24
N PHE A 59 13.38 -34.31 18.13
CA PHE A 59 12.51 -33.64 17.16
C PHE A 59 11.15 -33.25 17.74
N LYS A 60 10.59 -34.07 18.64
CA LYS A 60 9.33 -33.78 19.33
C LYS A 60 9.50 -32.58 20.27
N ILE A 61 10.58 -32.55 21.04
CA ILE A 61 10.90 -31.43 21.95
C ILE A 61 11.07 -30.12 21.17
N VAL A 62 11.77 -30.14 20.04
CA VAL A 62 11.94 -28.96 19.18
C VAL A 62 10.60 -28.48 18.63
N PHE A 63 9.78 -29.39 18.11
CA PHE A 63 8.45 -29.04 17.57
C PHE A 63 7.51 -28.48 18.65
N VAL A 64 7.45 -29.13 19.82
CA VAL A 64 6.63 -28.70 20.95
C VAL A 64 7.15 -27.38 21.54
N GLY A 65 8.47 -27.19 21.58
CA GLY A 65 9.10 -25.93 21.96
C GLY A 65 8.77 -24.79 21.01
N PHE A 66 8.74 -25.06 19.70
CA PHE A 66 8.27 -24.08 18.71
C PHE A 66 6.81 -23.68 18.96
N ALA A 67 5.92 -24.65 19.23
CA ALA A 67 4.53 -24.36 19.59
C ALA A 67 4.41 -23.51 20.88
N ALA A 68 5.24 -23.80 21.89
CA ALA A 68 5.32 -22.99 23.12
C ALA A 68 5.72 -21.54 22.82
N GLY A 69 6.71 -21.35 21.95
CA GLY A 69 7.19 -20.04 21.50
C GLY A 69 6.12 -19.26 20.72
N VAL A 70 5.40 -19.92 19.80
CA VAL A 70 4.28 -19.30 19.07
C VAL A 70 3.18 -18.88 20.05
N SER A 71 2.80 -19.75 20.99
CA SER A 71 1.79 -19.43 22.01
C SER A 71 2.21 -18.24 22.88
N CYS A 72 3.46 -18.23 23.36
CA CYS A 72 4.01 -17.10 24.12
C CYS A 72 3.93 -15.79 23.33
N THR A 73 4.36 -15.83 22.06
CA THR A 73 4.35 -14.67 21.17
C THR A 73 2.93 -14.14 20.97
N LEU A 74 1.95 -15.01 20.72
CA LEU A 74 0.54 -14.62 20.62
C LEU A 74 0.03 -14.00 21.93
N GLY A 75 0.41 -14.58 23.07
CA GLY A 75 0.09 -14.03 24.39
C GLY A 75 0.61 -12.61 24.58
N LEU A 76 1.88 -12.36 24.24
CA LEU A 76 2.50 -11.03 24.30
C LEU A 76 1.87 -10.04 23.32
N VAL A 77 1.51 -10.49 22.11
CA VAL A 77 0.81 -9.65 21.12
C VAL A 77 -0.56 -9.23 21.64
N PHE A 78 -1.37 -10.14 22.17
CA PHE A 78 -2.67 -9.78 22.72
C PHE A 78 -2.57 -8.93 23.99
N LEU A 79 -1.54 -9.16 24.82
CA LEU A 79 -1.24 -8.27 25.93
C LEU A 79 -0.94 -6.86 25.43
N PHE A 80 -0.08 -6.73 24.43
CA PHE A 80 0.25 -5.45 23.82
C PHE A 80 -1.00 -4.79 23.20
N ILE A 81 -1.81 -5.52 22.44
CA ILE A 81 -3.08 -5.03 21.88
C ILE A 81 -3.99 -4.49 23.00
N SER A 82 -4.06 -5.15 24.16
CA SER A 82 -4.87 -4.71 25.30
C SER A 82 -4.42 -3.36 25.89
N THR A 83 -3.15 -2.98 25.72
CA THR A 83 -2.63 -1.67 26.14
C THR A 83 -2.98 -0.54 25.16
N GLN A 84 -3.44 -0.88 23.96
CA GLN A 84 -3.77 0.08 22.93
C GLN A 84 -5.25 0.46 22.99
N PRO A 85 -5.61 1.70 22.59
CA PRO A 85 -7.00 2.05 22.35
C PRO A 85 -7.47 1.34 21.07
N VAL A 86 -8.03 0.14 21.21
CA VAL A 86 -8.58 -0.67 20.12
C VAL A 86 -10.04 -0.29 19.85
N SER A 87 -10.48 -0.37 18.60
CA SER A 87 -11.88 -0.21 18.21
C SER A 87 -12.79 -1.22 18.91
N ARG A 88 -13.97 -0.80 19.36
CA ARG A 88 -15.00 -1.71 19.90
C ARG A 88 -15.58 -2.68 18.87
N HIS A 89 -15.42 -2.38 17.58
CA HIS A 89 -15.96 -3.18 16.48
C HIS A 89 -15.01 -4.31 16.03
N PHE A 90 -13.85 -4.45 16.66
CA PHE A 90 -12.88 -5.49 16.33
C PHE A 90 -13.02 -6.68 17.27
N ASP A 91 -13.35 -7.83 16.69
CA ASP A 91 -13.10 -9.12 17.34
C ASP A 91 -11.59 -9.39 17.44
N ALA A 92 -11.21 -10.45 18.17
CA ALA A 92 -9.80 -10.80 18.38
C ALA A 92 -9.03 -11.03 17.07
N LYS A 93 -9.67 -11.64 16.06
CA LYS A 93 -9.05 -11.91 14.76
C LYS A 93 -8.78 -10.61 14.00
N ARG A 94 -9.77 -9.71 13.94
CA ARG A 94 -9.65 -8.40 13.28
C ARG A 94 -8.63 -7.52 13.98
N ALA A 95 -8.63 -7.50 15.31
CA ALA A 95 -7.64 -6.76 16.09
C ALA A 95 -6.22 -7.29 15.83
N PHE A 96 -6.04 -8.60 15.78
CA PHE A 96 -4.75 -9.22 15.45
C PHE A 96 -4.29 -8.89 14.03
N ILE A 97 -5.17 -9.01 13.02
CA ILE A 97 -4.87 -8.64 11.64
C ILE A 97 -4.53 -7.15 11.53
N HIS A 98 -5.28 -6.29 12.23
CA HIS A 98 -5.02 -4.84 12.26
C HIS A 98 -3.67 -4.52 12.88
N PHE A 99 -3.35 -5.17 13.99
CA PHE A 99 -2.04 -5.05 14.63
C PHE A 99 -0.93 -5.43 13.65
N LEU A 100 -1.02 -6.59 12.99
CA LEU A 100 -0.02 -7.03 12.01
C LEU A 100 0.16 -6.02 10.88
N LEU A 101 -0.95 -5.50 10.33
CA LEU A 101 -0.90 -4.55 9.22
C LEU A 101 -0.34 -3.19 9.64
N GLU A 102 -0.83 -2.58 10.73
CA GLU A 102 -0.37 -1.24 11.17
C GLU A 102 1.07 -1.26 11.65
N TYR A 103 1.46 -2.25 12.46
CA TYR A 103 2.83 -2.33 12.99
C TYR A 103 3.81 -2.84 11.93
N GLY A 104 3.37 -3.71 11.02
CA GLY A 104 4.13 -4.08 9.82
C GLY A 104 4.39 -2.88 8.92
N LEU A 105 3.34 -2.11 8.59
CA LEU A 105 3.44 -0.87 7.82
C LEU A 105 4.33 0.16 8.50
N ARG A 106 4.26 0.30 9.83
CA ARG A 106 5.15 1.20 10.59
C ARG A 106 6.62 0.83 10.40
N LEU A 107 6.96 -0.45 10.56
CA LEU A 107 8.34 -0.92 10.42
C LEU A 107 8.84 -0.79 8.97
N TYR A 108 7.98 -1.12 8.01
CA TYR A 108 8.29 -0.99 6.60
C TYR A 108 8.43 0.48 6.17
N GLY A 109 7.52 1.33 6.64
CA GLY A 109 7.47 2.76 6.40
C GLY A 109 8.71 3.50 6.89
N LYS A 110 9.25 3.14 8.06
CA LYS A 110 10.52 3.71 8.55
C LYS A 110 11.68 3.49 7.57
N ARG A 111 11.79 2.28 6.99
CA ARG A 111 12.84 1.97 6.01
C ARG A 111 12.63 2.73 4.69
N HIS A 112 11.38 2.83 4.24
CA HIS A 112 11.02 3.60 3.05
C HIS A 112 11.32 5.09 3.21
N LYS A 113 10.94 5.68 4.35
CA LYS A 113 11.26 7.07 4.68
C LYS A 113 12.76 7.32 4.68
N ALA A 114 13.56 6.45 5.32
CA ALA A 114 15.01 6.61 5.31
C ALA A 114 15.61 6.65 3.89
N ARG A 115 15.09 5.83 2.96
CA ARG A 115 15.50 5.87 1.53
C ARG A 115 15.03 7.14 0.82
N PHE A 116 13.82 7.60 1.14
CA PHE A 116 13.28 8.84 0.62
C PHE A 116 14.11 10.05 1.09
N ASP A 117 14.50 10.09 2.37
CA ASP A 117 15.32 11.15 2.94
C ASP A 117 16.69 11.25 2.23
N VAL A 118 17.37 10.12 2.01
CA VAL A 118 18.61 10.06 1.21
C VAL A 118 18.41 10.60 -0.21
N SER A 119 17.26 10.30 -0.82
CA SER A 119 16.92 10.80 -2.17
C SER A 119 16.67 12.32 -2.17
N CYS A 120 16.14 12.85 -1.08
CA CYS A 120 15.92 14.29 -0.90
C CYS A 120 17.22 15.06 -0.60
N GLU A 121 18.20 14.41 0.04
CA GLU A 121 19.53 14.96 0.30
C GLU A 121 20.39 15.01 -0.99
N ARG A 122 20.13 14.13 -1.96
CA ARG A 122 20.89 14.01 -3.22
C ARG A 122 19.99 14.17 -4.47
N PRO A 123 19.21 15.26 -4.58
CA PRO A 123 18.13 15.35 -5.56
C PRO A 123 18.62 15.32 -7.01
N ARG A 124 19.81 15.89 -7.28
CA ARG A 124 20.39 15.93 -8.61
C ARG A 124 20.71 14.53 -9.13
N GLU A 125 21.42 13.74 -8.33
CA GLU A 125 21.77 12.36 -8.65
C GLU A 125 20.54 11.46 -8.75
N THR A 126 19.58 11.63 -7.83
CA THR A 126 18.30 10.90 -7.90
C THR A 126 17.57 11.17 -9.21
N GLN A 127 17.50 12.43 -9.67
CA GLN A 127 16.88 12.78 -10.95
C GLN A 127 17.64 12.22 -12.15
N GLU A 128 18.98 12.18 -12.10
CA GLU A 128 19.81 11.60 -13.17
C GLU A 128 19.60 10.07 -13.27
N ILE A 129 19.58 9.35 -12.14
CA ILE A 129 19.27 7.91 -12.10
C ILE A 129 17.85 7.65 -12.61
N LEU A 130 16.89 8.48 -12.22
CA LEU A 130 15.49 8.36 -12.66
C LEU A 130 15.37 8.56 -14.17
N LEU A 131 16.05 9.57 -14.71
CA LEU A 131 16.12 9.81 -16.15
C LEU A 131 16.67 8.59 -16.90
N GLN A 132 17.79 8.03 -16.45
CA GLN A 132 18.36 6.82 -17.06
C GLN A 132 17.39 5.64 -17.03
N THR A 133 16.69 5.48 -15.91
CA THR A 133 15.69 4.41 -15.74
C THR A 133 14.55 4.57 -16.76
N PHE A 134 14.05 5.79 -16.97
CA PHE A 134 13.00 6.04 -17.96
C PHE A 134 13.48 5.86 -19.39
N LEU A 135 14.66 6.39 -19.74
CA LEU A 135 15.23 6.23 -21.08
C LEU A 135 15.44 4.75 -21.42
N LYS A 136 16.01 3.98 -20.49
CA LYS A 136 16.21 2.53 -20.65
C LYS A 136 14.88 1.79 -20.77
N GLY A 137 13.90 2.12 -19.92
CA GLY A 137 12.59 1.48 -19.91
C GLY A 137 11.74 1.77 -21.15
N ALA A 138 11.93 2.94 -21.76
CA ALA A 138 11.18 3.41 -22.93
C ALA A 138 11.93 3.22 -24.27
N ARG A 139 13.16 2.68 -24.26
CA ARG A 139 14.05 2.60 -25.44
C ARG A 139 13.38 2.00 -26.68
N GLU A 140 12.56 0.98 -26.47
CA GLU A 140 11.88 0.23 -27.55
C GLU A 140 10.49 0.78 -27.90
N THR A 141 10.13 1.94 -27.35
CA THR A 141 8.85 2.57 -27.69
C THR A 141 8.92 3.28 -29.02
N THR A 142 7.80 3.26 -29.75
CA THR A 142 7.66 3.95 -31.02
C THR A 142 7.97 5.44 -30.89
N TYR A 143 7.51 6.09 -29.82
CA TYR A 143 7.80 7.49 -29.56
C TYR A 143 9.30 7.79 -29.50
N VAL A 144 10.06 6.98 -28.75
CA VAL A 144 11.50 7.17 -28.58
C VAL A 144 12.27 6.96 -29.90
N ARG A 145 11.85 5.99 -30.72
CA ARG A 145 12.46 5.75 -32.04
C ARG A 145 12.17 6.89 -33.02
N GLU A 146 10.91 7.28 -33.15
CA GLU A 146 10.49 8.32 -34.11
C GLU A 146 11.03 9.71 -33.75
N ASN A 147 11.29 9.99 -32.47
CA ASN A 147 11.83 11.27 -32.00
C ASN A 147 13.35 11.25 -31.76
N ASN A 148 14.06 10.20 -32.20
CA ASN A 148 15.52 10.06 -32.05
C ASN A 148 16.03 10.17 -30.60
N ILE A 149 15.22 9.74 -29.63
CA ILE A 149 15.54 9.78 -28.19
C ILE A 149 16.33 8.53 -27.76
N SER A 150 16.37 7.49 -28.60
CA SER A 150 17.02 6.19 -28.31
C SER A 150 18.52 6.28 -27.99
N GLU A 151 19.16 7.35 -28.45
CA GLU A 151 20.58 7.65 -28.25
C GLU A 151 20.84 8.70 -27.15
N VAL A 152 19.80 9.16 -26.45
CA VAL A 152 19.96 10.11 -25.35
C VAL A 152 20.61 9.39 -24.18
N CYS A 153 21.78 9.88 -23.74
CA CYS A 153 22.54 9.29 -22.65
C CYS A 153 22.53 10.13 -21.38
N ASP A 154 22.12 11.38 -21.43
CA ASP A 154 22.09 12.28 -20.27
C ASP A 154 21.07 13.41 -20.42
N LEU A 155 21.03 14.30 -19.42
CA LEU A 155 20.13 15.45 -19.42
C LEU A 155 20.45 16.47 -20.53
N ALA A 156 21.72 16.66 -20.88
CA ALA A 156 22.12 17.64 -21.88
C ALA A 156 21.70 17.18 -23.29
N ASP A 157 21.88 15.90 -23.58
CA ASP A 157 21.38 15.25 -24.77
C ASP A 157 19.86 15.31 -24.87
N LEU A 158 19.15 15.04 -23.76
CA LEU A 158 17.70 15.11 -23.73
C LEU A 158 17.23 16.53 -24.09
N LYS A 159 17.80 17.56 -23.45
CA LYS A 159 17.44 18.96 -23.71
C LYS A 159 17.73 19.39 -25.16
N ARG A 160 18.75 18.82 -25.78
CA ARG A 160 19.13 19.13 -27.17
C ARG A 160 18.22 18.43 -28.17
N LYS A 161 17.87 17.17 -27.93
CA LYS A 161 17.09 16.32 -28.86
C LYS A 161 15.58 16.45 -28.66
N HIS A 162 15.12 16.77 -27.46
CA HIS A 162 13.71 16.84 -27.10
C HIS A 162 13.36 18.22 -26.54
N LYS A 163 12.49 18.94 -27.26
CA LYS A 163 11.97 20.23 -26.82
C LYS A 163 10.83 20.03 -25.82
N LEU A 164 10.58 21.04 -25.00
CA LEU A 164 9.36 21.07 -24.19
C LEU A 164 8.12 21.04 -25.12
N THR A 165 7.18 20.15 -24.82
CA THR A 165 5.98 19.89 -25.61
C THR A 165 4.74 19.90 -24.72
N ASP A 166 3.56 19.89 -25.34
CA ASP A 166 2.26 19.78 -24.67
C ASP A 166 1.58 18.45 -25.00
N TYR A 167 0.32 18.29 -24.56
CA TYR A 167 -0.45 17.06 -24.81
C TYR A 167 -0.74 16.80 -26.28
N GLU A 168 -0.92 17.84 -27.10
CA GLU A 168 -1.28 17.67 -28.51
C GLU A 168 -0.15 17.00 -29.29
N HIS A 169 1.11 17.27 -28.92
CA HIS A 169 2.26 16.53 -29.44
C HIS A 169 2.16 15.01 -29.22
N TYR A 170 1.58 14.58 -28.10
CA TYR A 170 1.43 13.16 -27.75
C TYR A 170 0.11 12.55 -28.21
N LYS A 171 -0.86 13.36 -28.65
CA LYS A 171 -2.24 12.92 -28.87
C LYS A 171 -2.33 11.75 -29.84
N THR A 172 -1.64 11.80 -30.97
CA THR A 172 -1.63 10.70 -31.95
C THR A 172 -1.10 9.39 -31.35
N TYR A 173 -0.07 9.47 -30.50
CA TYR A 173 0.49 8.31 -29.81
C TYR A 173 -0.45 7.76 -28.73
N VAL A 174 -1.15 8.65 -28.02
CA VAL A 174 -2.19 8.27 -27.07
C VAL A 174 -3.35 7.58 -27.78
N ASP A 175 -3.81 8.11 -28.92
CA ASP A 175 -4.90 7.53 -29.72
C ASP A 175 -4.52 6.13 -30.23
N ARG A 176 -3.29 5.95 -30.73
CA ARG A 176 -2.73 4.63 -31.09
C ARG A 176 -2.73 3.66 -29.91
N THR A 177 -2.26 4.11 -28.75
CA THR A 177 -2.28 3.33 -27.51
C THR A 177 -3.71 2.94 -27.13
N ALA A 178 -4.66 3.86 -27.24
CA ALA A 178 -6.07 3.63 -26.92
C ALA A 178 -6.73 2.60 -27.85
N LYS A 179 -6.25 2.48 -29.10
CA LYS A 179 -6.63 1.42 -30.05
C LYS A 179 -5.99 0.07 -29.76
N GLY A 180 -5.16 -0.04 -28.73
CA GLY A 180 -4.52 -1.28 -28.30
C GLY A 180 -3.13 -1.52 -28.92
N GLU A 181 -2.58 -0.53 -29.62
CA GLU A 181 -1.21 -0.64 -30.13
C GLU A 181 -0.20 -0.71 -28.98
N ARG A 182 0.73 -1.66 -29.06
CA ARG A 182 1.72 -1.94 -28.01
C ARG A 182 2.99 -1.13 -28.22
N ASN A 183 3.72 -0.86 -27.13
CA ASN A 183 5.03 -0.19 -27.18
C ASN A 183 4.99 1.21 -27.82
N VAL A 184 3.90 1.98 -27.66
CA VAL A 184 3.80 3.31 -28.30
C VAL A 184 4.47 4.40 -27.47
N LEU A 185 3.91 4.73 -26.30
CA LEU A 185 4.48 5.67 -25.31
C LEU A 185 5.09 4.96 -24.10
N VAL A 186 4.57 3.77 -23.80
CA VAL A 186 5.03 2.92 -22.71
C VAL A 186 5.28 1.52 -23.26
N SER A 187 6.24 0.81 -22.68
CA SER A 187 6.56 -0.56 -23.07
C SER A 187 5.42 -1.52 -22.71
N GLY A 188 4.91 -2.26 -23.69
CA GLY A 188 3.75 -3.14 -23.60
C GLY A 188 2.43 -2.44 -23.85
N VAL A 189 1.35 -2.96 -23.24
CA VAL A 189 0.04 -2.31 -23.14
C VAL A 189 -0.03 -1.63 -21.77
N PRO A 190 -0.49 -0.37 -21.65
CA PRO A 190 -0.69 0.24 -20.35
C PRO A 190 -1.75 -0.51 -19.54
N GLU A 191 -1.62 -0.48 -18.22
CA GLU A 191 -2.62 -1.05 -17.31
C GLU A 191 -3.93 -0.26 -17.36
N ARG A 192 -3.83 1.06 -17.55
CA ARG A 192 -4.95 1.99 -17.54
C ARG A 192 -4.64 3.24 -18.35
N LEU A 193 -5.66 3.81 -18.97
CA LEU A 193 -5.64 5.17 -19.48
C LEU A 193 -6.31 6.08 -18.42
N VAL A 194 -5.50 6.91 -17.77
CA VAL A 194 -6.01 7.82 -16.75
C VAL A 194 -6.68 9.01 -17.43
N LEU A 195 -7.97 9.18 -17.15
CA LEU A 195 -8.71 10.37 -17.56
C LEU A 195 -8.37 11.51 -16.61
N THR A 196 -7.76 12.56 -17.14
CA THR A 196 -7.55 13.80 -16.37
C THR A 196 -8.77 14.70 -16.53
N SER A 197 -9.25 15.26 -15.43
CA SER A 197 -10.36 16.22 -15.41
C SER A 197 -9.90 17.56 -15.96
N GLY A 198 -9.80 17.68 -17.29
CA GLY A 198 -9.69 18.97 -17.94
C GLY A 198 -10.98 19.77 -17.72
N THR A 199 -10.86 21.04 -17.35
CA THR A 199 -12.01 21.85 -16.91
C THR A 199 -12.96 22.31 -18.02
N THR A 200 -12.67 22.08 -19.31
CA THR A 200 -13.48 22.66 -20.40
C THR A 200 -13.43 21.90 -21.75
N GLY A 201 -12.92 20.66 -21.82
CA GLY A 201 -12.78 19.93 -23.09
C GLY A 201 -12.82 18.40 -22.95
N THR A 202 -12.72 17.70 -24.09
CA THR A 202 -12.52 16.24 -24.15
C THR A 202 -11.35 15.86 -23.26
N GLY A 203 -11.59 15.06 -22.22
CA GLY A 203 -10.57 14.79 -21.20
C GLY A 203 -9.31 14.14 -21.77
N LYS A 204 -8.14 14.53 -21.26
CA LYS A 204 -6.86 13.99 -21.72
C LYS A 204 -6.65 12.60 -21.13
N LEU A 205 -6.20 11.66 -21.96
CA LEU A 205 -5.91 10.28 -21.57
C LEU A 205 -4.41 10.13 -21.36
N ILE A 206 -4.01 9.70 -20.18
CA ILE A 206 -2.60 9.48 -19.83
C ILE A 206 -2.36 7.98 -19.66
N PRO A 207 -1.57 7.34 -20.54
CA PRO A 207 -1.22 5.93 -20.39
C PRO A 207 -0.38 5.70 -19.13
N ILE A 208 -0.87 4.87 -18.22
CA ILE A 208 -0.16 4.49 -17.00
C ILE A 208 0.14 3.00 -17.03
N LYS A 209 1.37 2.68 -16.66
CA LYS A 209 1.87 1.33 -16.38
C LYS A 209 2.29 1.26 -14.91
N ASP A 210 2.22 0.06 -14.34
CA ASP A 210 2.68 -0.25 -12.98
C ASP A 210 1.98 0.60 -11.91
N LEU A 211 0.64 0.71 -12.03
CA LEU A 211 -0.16 1.61 -11.20
C LEU A 211 -0.07 1.23 -9.71
N GLN A 212 -0.01 -0.06 -9.39
CA GLN A 212 0.14 -0.55 -8.03
C GLN A 212 1.43 -0.06 -7.37
N THR A 213 2.57 -0.18 -8.06
CA THR A 213 3.86 0.31 -7.56
C THR A 213 3.83 1.83 -7.39
N ARG A 214 3.28 2.55 -8.36
CA ARG A 214 3.22 4.03 -8.35
C ARG A 214 2.30 4.60 -7.27
N SER A 215 1.29 3.86 -6.82
CA SER A 215 0.33 4.31 -5.80
C SER A 215 0.63 3.78 -4.40
N GLY A 216 1.26 2.61 -4.27
CA GLY A 216 1.57 1.98 -2.99
C GLY A 216 2.72 2.65 -2.22
N GLU A 217 3.81 3.01 -2.89
CA GLU A 217 4.98 3.64 -2.22
C GLU A 217 4.64 4.97 -1.55
N PRO A 218 3.91 5.91 -2.20
CA PRO A 218 3.47 7.14 -1.53
C PRO A 218 2.60 6.87 -0.29
N PHE A 219 1.74 5.85 -0.32
CA PHE A 219 0.90 5.50 0.83
C PHE A 219 1.73 5.03 2.03
N ILE A 220 2.74 4.18 1.79
CA ILE A 220 3.66 3.69 2.83
C ILE A 220 4.46 4.86 3.42
N LEU A 221 4.99 5.74 2.57
CA LEU A 221 5.72 6.93 2.99
C LEU A 221 4.83 7.87 3.81
N MET A 222 3.60 8.12 3.35
CA MET A 222 2.63 8.96 4.05
C MET A 222 2.34 8.42 5.45
N ASN A 223 2.12 7.11 5.61
CA ASN A 223 1.90 6.52 6.94
C ASN A 223 3.13 6.73 7.85
N ALA A 224 4.36 6.58 7.32
CA ALA A 224 5.58 6.83 8.07
C ALA A 224 5.73 8.30 8.52
N ILE A 225 5.37 9.25 7.66
CA ILE A 225 5.41 10.68 7.98
C ILE A 225 4.34 11.03 9.01
N VAL A 226 3.11 10.53 8.84
CA VAL A 226 2.01 10.75 9.80
C VAL A 226 2.40 10.26 11.19
N ASP A 227 3.09 9.14 11.29
CA ASP A 227 3.57 8.59 12.55
C ASP A 227 4.57 9.49 13.29
N GLU A 228 5.42 10.20 12.54
CA GLU A 228 6.45 11.10 13.07
C GLU A 228 5.83 12.45 13.45
N CYS A 229 4.97 12.99 12.59
CA CYS A 229 4.33 14.28 12.81
C CYS A 229 3.19 14.23 13.83
N PHE A 230 2.52 13.08 13.97
CA PHE A 230 1.35 12.92 14.83
C PHE A 230 1.50 11.70 15.77
N PRO A 231 2.45 11.72 16.72
CA PRO A 231 2.69 10.58 17.62
C PRO A 231 1.50 10.26 18.53
N ALA A 232 0.60 11.22 18.75
CA ALA A 232 -0.65 11.03 19.49
C ALA A 232 -1.73 10.23 18.72
N LEU A 233 -1.50 9.96 17.43
CA LEU A 233 -2.46 9.25 16.59
C LEU A 233 -2.57 7.78 17.01
N ARG A 234 -3.81 7.35 17.30
CA ARG A 234 -4.12 6.01 17.77
C ARG A 234 -4.21 5.05 16.59
N ARG A 235 -3.19 4.19 16.40
CA ARG A 235 -3.09 3.26 15.26
C ARG A 235 -4.17 2.17 15.24
N MET A 236 -4.55 1.69 16.41
CA MET A 236 -5.52 0.59 16.57
C MET A 236 -6.99 1.08 16.49
N GLN A 237 -7.21 2.28 15.97
CA GLN A 237 -8.54 2.84 15.69
C GLN A 237 -8.89 2.63 14.21
N PRO A 238 -10.19 2.50 13.88
CA PRO A 238 -10.60 2.32 12.49
C PRO A 238 -10.37 3.63 11.72
N LYS A 239 -9.93 3.48 10.47
CA LYS A 239 -9.81 4.60 9.52
C LYS A 239 -11.03 4.59 8.60
N LEU A 240 -11.66 5.75 8.38
CA LEU A 240 -12.73 5.89 7.40
C LEU A 240 -12.15 6.48 6.11
N PHE A 241 -12.32 5.74 5.02
CA PHE A 241 -12.00 6.22 3.69
C PHE A 241 -13.29 6.34 2.87
N LEU A 242 -13.57 7.56 2.43
CA LEU A 242 -14.70 7.85 1.56
C LEU A 242 -14.21 7.96 0.12
N PHE A 243 -14.61 7.01 -0.72
CA PHE A 243 -14.28 7.00 -2.14
C PHE A 243 -15.52 7.25 -2.98
N CYS A 244 -15.47 8.28 -3.82
CA CYS A 244 -16.42 8.44 -4.90
C CYS A 244 -15.96 7.57 -6.07
N LEU A 245 -16.80 6.62 -6.50
CA LEU A 245 -16.45 5.79 -7.65
C LEU A 245 -16.54 6.64 -8.94
N PRO A 246 -15.43 6.84 -9.67
CA PRO A 246 -15.47 7.50 -10.96
C PRO A 246 -16.17 6.61 -12.00
N SER A 247 -16.61 7.24 -13.09
CA SER A 247 -17.08 6.51 -14.27
C SER A 247 -15.97 5.61 -14.82
N LEU A 248 -16.37 4.40 -15.21
CA LEU A 248 -15.52 3.43 -15.90
C LEU A 248 -15.94 3.37 -17.37
N SER A 249 -14.97 3.48 -18.26
CA SER A 249 -15.18 3.19 -19.68
C SER A 249 -14.01 2.39 -20.24
N LYS A 250 -14.16 1.93 -21.48
CA LYS A 250 -13.15 1.17 -22.20
C LYS A 250 -12.68 1.96 -23.41
N SER A 251 -11.40 1.88 -23.72
CA SER A 251 -10.87 2.35 -25.00
C SER A 251 -11.28 1.39 -26.13
N GLU A 252 -11.08 1.81 -27.38
CA GLU A 252 -11.31 0.97 -28.57
C GLU A 252 -10.53 -0.36 -28.50
N GLY A 253 -9.29 -0.32 -27.99
CA GLY A 253 -8.45 -1.49 -27.72
C GLY A 253 -8.76 -2.25 -26.42
N GLY A 254 -9.85 -1.92 -25.72
CA GLY A 254 -10.30 -2.64 -24.51
C GLY A 254 -9.58 -2.27 -23.20
N ILE A 255 -8.78 -1.21 -23.19
CA ILE A 255 -8.02 -0.74 -22.01
C ILE A 255 -8.96 0.06 -21.09
N ASP A 256 -8.83 -0.11 -19.77
CA ASP A 256 -9.64 0.64 -18.81
C ASP A 256 -9.33 2.14 -18.86
N ILE A 257 -10.38 2.95 -18.99
CA ILE A 257 -10.34 4.40 -18.89
C ILE A 257 -11.03 4.82 -17.60
N THR A 258 -10.27 5.42 -16.67
CA THR A 258 -10.83 5.90 -15.40
C THR A 258 -9.88 6.89 -14.70
N SER A 259 -10.31 7.49 -13.59
CA SER A 259 -9.47 8.37 -12.79
C SER A 259 -8.28 7.61 -12.17
N LEU A 260 -7.19 8.34 -11.87
CA LEU A 260 -6.07 7.81 -11.09
C LEU A 260 -6.53 7.31 -9.71
N SER A 261 -7.53 7.97 -9.14
CA SER A 261 -8.10 7.65 -7.82
C SER A 261 -9.04 6.45 -7.81
N TYR A 262 -9.29 5.80 -8.96
CA TYR A 262 -10.14 4.60 -9.00
C TYR A 262 -9.45 3.43 -8.30
N LEU A 263 -10.10 2.95 -7.24
CA LEU A 263 -9.79 1.70 -6.56
C LEU A 263 -10.81 0.63 -6.97
N PRO A 264 -10.36 -0.49 -7.57
CA PRO A 264 -11.26 -1.57 -7.91
C PRO A 264 -11.85 -2.22 -6.65
N LYS A 265 -13.08 -2.73 -6.76
CA LYS A 265 -13.72 -3.51 -5.70
C LYS A 265 -12.82 -4.69 -5.31
N GLY A 266 -12.56 -4.86 -4.01
CA GLY A 266 -11.68 -5.91 -3.49
C GLY A 266 -10.20 -5.54 -3.42
N ALA A 267 -9.77 -4.39 -3.96
CA ALA A 267 -8.42 -3.85 -3.76
C ALA A 267 -8.24 -3.14 -2.39
N GLU A 268 -9.15 -3.39 -1.45
CA GLU A 268 -9.13 -2.86 -0.08
C GLU A 268 -7.98 -3.46 0.77
N PHE A 269 -7.22 -4.41 0.23
CA PHE A 269 -6.05 -5.02 0.85
C PHE A 269 -5.02 -3.96 1.24
N GLY A 270 -5.05 -3.54 2.49
CA GLY A 270 -4.16 -2.53 3.07
C GLY A 270 -4.90 -1.51 3.93
N PHE A 271 -6.21 -1.35 3.75
CA PHE A 271 -7.06 -0.52 4.59
C PHE A 271 -7.76 -1.40 5.63
N VAL A 272 -7.26 -1.42 6.86
CA VAL A 272 -8.09 -1.91 7.97
C VAL A 272 -9.00 -0.76 8.39
N GLY A 273 -10.17 -0.72 7.76
CA GLY A 273 -11.10 0.38 7.91
C GLY A 273 -12.41 0.10 7.19
N TYR A 274 -13.34 1.03 7.31
CA TYR A 274 -14.56 1.00 6.53
C TYR A 274 -14.30 1.74 5.22
N VAL A 275 -14.37 1.02 4.11
CA VAL A 275 -14.31 1.59 2.77
C VAL A 275 -15.75 1.75 2.30
N HIS A 276 -16.24 2.99 2.28
CA HIS A 276 -17.56 3.28 1.76
C HIS A 276 -17.45 3.87 0.35
N HIS A 277 -17.96 3.10 -0.61
CA HIS A 277 -18.12 3.54 -1.99
C HIS A 277 -19.41 4.36 -2.12
N LEU A 278 -19.25 5.66 -2.35
CA LEU A 278 -20.37 6.53 -2.68
C LEU A 278 -20.62 6.42 -4.19
N TYR A 279 -21.82 5.96 -4.55
CA TYR A 279 -22.27 5.97 -5.94
C TYR A 279 -22.90 7.33 -6.23
N PRO A 280 -22.61 7.96 -7.37
CA PRO A 280 -23.39 9.11 -7.81
C PRO A 280 -24.85 8.66 -7.95
N THR A 281 -25.75 9.35 -7.26
CA THR A 281 -27.20 9.20 -7.48
C THR A 281 -27.48 9.65 -8.91
N SER A 282 -28.12 8.77 -9.69
CA SER A 282 -28.61 9.04 -11.05
C SER A 282 -29.47 10.29 -11.12
#